data_AF-A0A645FDU2-F1
#
_entry.id   AF-A0A645FDU2-F1
#
_cell.length_a   1.000
_cell.length_b   1.000
_cell.length_c   1.000
_cell.angle_alpha   90.00
_cell.angle_beta   90.00
_cell.angle_gamma   90.00
#
_symmetry.space_group_name_H-M   'P 1'
#
loop_
_entity.id
_entity.type
_entity.pdbx_description
1 polymer ?
#
loop_
_entity_poly.entity_id
_entity_poly.type
_entity_poly.pdbx_seq_one_letter_code
_entity_poly.pdbx_strand_id
1 'polypeptide(L)'
;MIRGDKLTPGFIAPFNTRLRTKMLGVLGSSFLKAKSPYAKFYYDYKNRLKNEDRVIEGRDKKWSETSDLHRHNAAMRFMVKAFIKDLYVAWRTAEGLTVRCPYEEEYLGKKHHHYEGEIA
;
A
#
# COMPACT_ATOMS: atom_id res chain seq x y z
N MET A 1 25.58 0.81 -1.05
CA MET A 1 24.43 0.05 -1.61
C MET A 1 23.35 1.02 -2.06
N ILE A 2 22.87 0.91 -3.30
CA ILE A 2 21.78 1.75 -3.83
C ILE A 2 20.45 1.17 -3.32
N ARG A 3 19.59 1.99 -2.74
CA ARG A 3 18.29 1.54 -2.23
C ARG A 3 17.32 1.38 -3.42
N GLY A 4 16.79 0.18 -3.64
CA GLY A 4 15.94 -0.16 -4.78
C GLY A 4 14.53 0.44 -4.77
N ASP A 5 14.21 1.26 -3.76
CA ASP A 5 12.89 1.83 -3.50
C ASP A 5 12.85 3.36 -3.69
N LYS A 6 13.99 4.00 -4.02
CA LYS A 6 14.09 5.45 -4.19
C LYS A 6 14.90 5.83 -5.42
N LEU A 7 14.57 7.01 -5.98
CA LEU A 7 15.41 7.64 -6.97
C LEU A 7 16.72 8.10 -6.30
N THR A 8 17.85 7.76 -6.90
CA THR A 8 19.18 8.15 -6.42
C THR A 8 19.88 8.92 -7.54
N PRO A 9 20.35 10.17 -7.30
CA PRO A 9 21.04 10.94 -8.31
C PRO A 9 22.21 10.17 -8.91
N GLY A 10 22.38 10.22 -10.24
CA GLY A 10 23.43 9.49 -10.96
C GLY A 10 23.10 8.02 -11.28
N PHE A 11 21.93 7.51 -10.87
CA PHE A 11 21.52 6.13 -11.13
C PHE A 11 20.20 6.04 -11.89
N ILE A 12 20.05 4.96 -12.66
CA ILE A 12 18.79 4.60 -13.31
C ILE A 12 17.75 4.30 -12.23
N ALA A 13 16.50 4.74 -12.47
CA ALA A 13 15.40 4.49 -11.55
C ALA A 13 15.19 2.98 -11.36
N PRO A 14 15.16 2.45 -10.11
CA PRO A 14 15.00 1.03 -9.85
C PRO A 14 13.53 0.54 -10.00
N PHE A 15 12.62 1.41 -10.43
CA PHE A 15 11.20 1.12 -10.63
C PHE A 15 10.61 1.93 -11.78
N ASN A 16 9.46 1.50 -12.30
CA ASN A 16 8.73 2.25 -13.32
C ASN A 16 8.07 3.51 -12.73
N THR A 17 8.66 4.67 -13.00
CA THR A 17 8.19 5.97 -12.48
C THR A 17 6.81 6.34 -13.00
N ARG A 18 6.51 6.06 -14.28
CA ARG A 18 5.21 6.35 -14.89
C ARG A 18 4.10 5.54 -14.23
N LEU A 19 4.32 4.24 -14.04
CA LEU A 19 3.36 3.36 -13.37
C LEU A 19 3.13 3.83 -11.94
N ARG A 20 4.19 4.13 -11.18
CA ARG A 20 4.07 4.66 -9.81
C ARG A 20 3.21 5.92 -9.75
N THR A 21 3.42 6.87 -10.67
CA THR A 21 2.63 8.12 -10.72
C THR A 21 1.16 7.84 -11.05
N LYS A 22 0.87 6.94 -11.99
CA LYS A 22 -0.52 6.57 -12.32
C LYS A 22 -1.23 5.88 -11.16
N MET A 23 -0.55 4.96 -10.46
CA MET A 23 -1.14 4.24 -9.34
C MET A 23 -1.34 5.12 -8.11
N LEU A 24 -0.32 5.88 -7.69
CA LEU A 24 -0.38 6.65 -6.44
C LEU A 24 -0.95 8.06 -6.61
N GLY A 25 -0.67 8.72 -7.73
CA GLY A 25 -1.09 10.10 -7.98
C GLY A 25 -2.47 10.22 -8.61
N VAL A 26 -2.80 9.33 -9.56
CA VAL A 26 -4.07 9.36 -10.28
C VAL A 26 -5.08 8.43 -9.63
N LEU A 27 -4.87 7.11 -9.70
CA LEU A 27 -5.85 6.13 -9.23
C LEU A 27 -6.15 6.28 -7.73
N GLY A 28 -5.11 6.35 -6.90
CA GLY A 28 -5.30 6.52 -5.46
C GLY A 28 -6.07 7.79 -5.10
N SER A 29 -5.86 8.90 -5.80
CA SER A 29 -6.60 10.14 -5.50
C SER A 29 -8.06 10.03 -5.94
N SER A 30 -8.34 9.35 -7.04
CA SER A 30 -9.71 9.02 -7.47
C SER A 30 -10.44 8.16 -6.43
N PHE A 31 -9.80 7.16 -5.84
CA PHE A 31 -10.39 6.32 -4.80
C PHE A 31 -10.84 7.09 -3.56
N LEU A 32 -10.06 8.10 -3.13
CA LEU A 32 -10.45 8.95 -2.00
C LEU A 32 -11.62 9.88 -2.36
N LYS A 33 -11.56 10.51 -3.53
CA LYS A 33 -12.61 11.42 -4.00
C LYS A 33 -13.94 10.70 -4.22
N ALA A 34 -13.88 9.49 -4.77
CA ALA A 34 -15.04 8.65 -5.01
C ALA A 34 -15.52 7.89 -3.76
N LYS A 35 -14.82 8.01 -2.62
CA LYS A 35 -15.09 7.23 -1.39
C LYS A 35 -15.21 5.72 -1.66
N SER A 36 -14.32 5.18 -2.48
CA SER A 36 -14.28 3.74 -2.78
C SER A 36 -14.14 2.92 -1.50
N PRO A 37 -14.49 1.62 -1.51
CA PRO A 37 -14.26 0.72 -0.37
C PRO A 37 -12.81 0.75 0.14
N TYR A 38 -11.84 0.99 -0.76
CA TYR A 38 -10.43 1.09 -0.40
C TYR A 38 -10.08 2.32 0.45
N ALA A 39 -10.90 3.37 0.42
CA ALA A 39 -10.66 4.59 1.21
C ALA A 39 -10.60 4.28 2.72
N LYS A 40 -11.29 3.24 3.19
CA LYS A 40 -11.22 2.77 4.58
C LYS A 40 -9.78 2.42 4.99
N PHE A 41 -9.04 1.68 4.16
CA PHE A 41 -7.64 1.34 4.43
C PHE A 41 -6.76 2.59 4.55
N TYR A 42 -7.03 3.62 3.74
CA TYR A 42 -6.32 4.88 3.84
C TYR A 42 -6.59 5.59 5.19
N TYR A 43 -7.86 5.76 5.56
CA TYR A 43 -8.23 6.49 6.78
C TYR A 43 -7.76 5.76 8.04
N ASP A 44 -8.00 4.45 8.12
CA ASP A 44 -7.58 3.63 9.26
C ASP A 44 -6.06 3.65 9.43
N TYR A 45 -5.33 3.48 8.33
CA TYR A 45 -3.87 3.47 8.37
C TYR A 45 -3.30 4.85 8.70
N LYS A 46 -3.85 5.93 8.12
CA LYS A 46 -3.42 7.30 8.44
C LYS A 46 -3.67 7.62 9.91
N ASN A 47 -4.81 7.20 10.46
CA ASN A 47 -5.12 7.39 11.88
C ASN A 47 -4.18 6.57 12.77
N ARG A 48 -3.85 5.33 12.39
CA ARG A 48 -2.86 4.52 13.10
C ARG A 48 -1.51 5.23 13.16
N LEU A 49 -0.99 5.68 12.02
CA LEU A 49 0.30 6.38 11.95
C LEU A 49 0.33 7.67 12.78
N LYS A 50 -0.80 8.36 12.91
CA LYS A 50 -0.91 9.56 13.75
C LYS A 50 -0.68 9.25 15.24
N ASN A 51 -1.05 8.04 15.68
CA ASN A 51 -0.95 7.60 17.07
C ASN A 51 0.16 6.55 17.28
N GLU A 52 1.03 6.31 16.29
CA GLU A 52 2.06 5.28 16.35
C GLU A 52 3.40 5.86 16.85
N ASP A 53 3.86 5.39 18.00
CA ASP A 53 5.13 5.82 18.62
C ASP A 53 6.37 5.09 18.07
N ARG A 54 6.19 4.21 17.09
CA ARG A 54 7.30 3.50 16.46
C ARG A 54 8.21 4.47 15.72
N VAL A 55 9.52 4.36 15.95
CA VAL A 55 10.54 5.09 15.19
C VAL A 55 10.54 4.62 13.73
N ILE A 56 10.65 5.56 12.81
CA ILE A 56 10.69 5.28 11.38
C ILE A 56 12.05 4.68 11.02
N GLU A 57 12.02 3.61 10.23
CA GLU A 57 13.25 2.95 9.77
C GLU A 57 14.16 3.92 9.02
N GLY A 58 15.39 4.08 9.52
CA GLY A 58 16.39 4.99 8.96
C GLY A 58 16.14 6.47 9.25
N ARG A 59 15.38 6.80 10.32
CA ARG A 59 15.18 8.16 10.84
C ARG A 59 15.10 8.14 12.37
N ASP A 60 15.31 9.30 12.99
CA ASP A 60 15.24 9.46 14.46
C ASP A 60 13.86 9.90 14.97
N LYS A 61 12.84 9.95 14.09
CA LYS A 61 11.50 10.46 14.41
C LYS A 61 10.47 9.34 14.47
N LYS A 62 9.50 9.49 15.38
CA LYS A 62 8.32 8.61 15.45
C LYS A 62 7.32 8.91 14.34
N TRP A 63 6.46 7.96 14.02
CA TRP A 63 5.38 8.18 13.04
C TRP A 63 4.41 9.28 13.47
N SER A 64 4.05 9.33 14.76
CA SER A 64 3.21 10.37 15.37
C SER A 64 3.76 11.79 15.15
N GLU A 65 5.09 11.94 15.15
CA GLU A 65 5.81 13.22 15.02
C GLU A 65 6.05 13.66 13.56
N THR A 66 5.69 12.83 12.57
CA THR A 66 5.91 13.19 11.15
C THR A 66 4.96 14.25 10.62
N SER A 67 5.27 14.78 9.44
CA SER A 67 4.35 15.69 8.74
C SER A 67 3.12 14.95 8.22
N ASP A 68 1.99 15.66 8.11
CA ASP A 68 0.75 15.07 7.59
C ASP A 68 0.93 14.53 6.17
N LEU A 69 1.70 15.24 5.32
CA LEU A 69 2.02 14.80 3.97
C LEU A 69 2.78 13.47 3.96
N HIS A 70 3.69 13.24 4.92
CA HIS A 70 4.41 11.97 5.00
C HIS A 70 3.48 10.81 5.34
N ARG A 71 2.59 11.00 6.33
CA ARG A 71 1.55 10.02 6.68
C ARG A 71 0.56 9.80 5.55
N HIS A 72 0.11 10.86 4.87
CA HIS A 72 -0.75 10.79 3.70
C HIS A 72 -0.12 9.91 2.61
N ASN A 73 1.13 10.17 2.24
CA ASN A 73 1.83 9.39 1.23
C ASN A 73 2.00 7.92 1.64
N ALA A 74 2.22 7.64 2.93
CA ALA A 74 2.31 6.28 3.45
C ALA A 74 0.96 5.55 3.38
N ALA A 75 -0.12 6.22 3.81
CA ALA A 75 -1.48 5.67 3.75
C ALA A 75 -1.97 5.47 2.31
N MET A 76 -1.63 6.37 1.38
CA MET A 76 -1.90 6.20 -0.05
C MET A 76 -1.27 4.94 -0.61
N ARG A 77 0.01 4.67 -0.28
CA ARG A 77 0.68 3.42 -0.68
C ARG A 77 0.00 2.20 -0.07
N PHE A 78 -0.41 2.28 1.20
CA PHE A 78 -1.07 1.17 1.88
C PHE A 78 -2.41 0.81 1.23
N MET A 79 -3.24 1.80 0.95
CA MET A 79 -4.52 1.64 0.23
C MET A 79 -4.31 1.04 -1.16
N VAL A 80 -3.39 1.57 -1.95
CA VAL A 80 -3.15 1.09 -3.32
C VAL A 80 -2.58 -0.33 -3.32
N LYS A 81 -1.79 -0.72 -2.31
CA LYS A 81 -1.34 -2.12 -2.15
C LYS A 81 -2.50 -3.08 -1.89
N ALA A 82 -3.50 -2.69 -1.10
CA ALA A 82 -4.70 -3.49 -0.90
C ALA A 82 -5.44 -3.71 -2.23
N PHE A 83 -5.65 -2.65 -3.01
CA PHE A 83 -6.23 -2.77 -4.35
C PHE A 83 -5.42 -3.69 -5.28
N ILE A 84 -4.09 -3.58 -5.31
CA ILE A 84 -3.25 -4.43 -6.16
C ILE A 84 -3.35 -5.91 -5.75
N LYS A 85 -3.49 -6.19 -4.44
CA LYS A 85 -3.70 -7.55 -3.94
C LYS A 85 -5.00 -8.13 -4.51
N ASP A 86 -6.09 -7.38 -4.41
CA ASP A 86 -7.41 -7.84 -4.89
C ASP A 86 -7.44 -7.94 -6.41
N LEU A 87 -6.80 -7.00 -7.13
CA LEU A 87 -6.63 -7.05 -8.58
C LEU A 87 -5.86 -8.32 -9.02
N TYR A 88 -4.79 -8.69 -8.30
CA TYR A 88 -4.04 -9.91 -8.59
C TYR A 88 -4.90 -11.16 -8.43
N VAL A 89 -5.67 -11.25 -7.34
CA VAL A 89 -6.60 -12.37 -7.10
C VAL A 89 -7.65 -12.44 -8.20
N ALA A 90 -8.33 -11.33 -8.49
CA ALA A 90 -9.38 -11.27 -9.50
C ALA A 90 -8.84 -11.66 -10.90
N TRP A 91 -7.69 -11.12 -11.29
CA TRP A 91 -7.09 -11.40 -12.60
C TRP A 91 -6.66 -12.87 -12.71
N ARG A 92 -5.95 -13.40 -11.71
CA ARG A 92 -5.53 -14.82 -11.73
C ARG A 92 -6.72 -15.76 -11.83
N THR A 93 -7.78 -15.50 -11.06
CA THR A 93 -9.02 -16.28 -11.11
C THR A 93 -9.69 -16.19 -12.48
N ALA A 94 -9.75 -15.01 -13.10
CA ALA A 94 -10.32 -14.83 -14.44
C ALA A 94 -9.56 -15.61 -15.53
N GLU A 95 -8.25 -15.76 -15.38
CA GLU A 95 -7.39 -16.54 -16.29
C GLU A 95 -7.38 -18.05 -15.96
N GLY A 96 -8.14 -18.49 -14.95
CA GLY A 96 -8.14 -19.88 -14.48
C GLY A 96 -6.82 -20.31 -13.84
N LEU A 97 -6.01 -19.35 -13.39
CA LEU A 97 -4.70 -19.60 -12.82
C LEU A 97 -4.77 -19.66 -11.29
N THR A 98 -3.91 -20.48 -10.69
CA THR A 98 -3.90 -20.67 -9.23
C THR A 98 -3.57 -19.37 -8.49
N VAL A 99 -4.32 -19.06 -7.44
CA VAL A 99 -4.06 -17.93 -6.55
C VAL A 99 -3.24 -18.47 -5.37
N ARG A 100 -2.04 -17.93 -5.19
CA ARG A 100 -1.21 -18.26 -4.03
C ARG A 100 -1.76 -17.58 -2.78
N CYS A 101 -1.72 -18.29 -1.66
CA CYS A 101 -2.01 -17.75 -0.33
C CYS A 101 -1.12 -16.51 -0.04
N PRO A 102 -1.62 -15.51 0.70
CA PRO A 102 -0.79 -14.39 1.14
C PRO A 102 0.43 -14.84 1.95
N TYR A 103 1.56 -14.13 1.78
CA TYR A 103 2.82 -14.45 2.45
C TYR A 103 2.67 -14.48 3.98
N GLU A 104 1.83 -13.61 4.52
CA GLU A 104 1.58 -13.50 5.96
C GLU A 104 0.95 -14.77 6.53
N GLU A 105 0.10 -15.44 5.75
CA GLU A 105 -0.54 -16.68 6.13
C GLU A 105 0.40 -17.87 5.90
N GLU A 106 1.05 -17.94 4.73
CA GLU A 106 1.88 -19.08 4.34
C GLU A 106 3.18 -19.20 5.15
N TYR A 107 3.84 -18.07 5.47
CA TYR A 107 5.16 -18.08 6.08
C TYR A 107 5.23 -17.46 7.47
N LEU A 108 4.34 -16.52 7.79
CA LEU A 108 4.35 -15.84 9.09
C LEU A 108 3.30 -16.37 10.07
N GLY A 109 2.43 -17.29 9.62
CA GLY A 109 1.36 -17.86 10.44
C GLY A 109 0.30 -16.85 10.90
N LYS A 110 0.25 -15.66 10.28
CA LYS A 110 -0.68 -14.59 10.62
C LYS A 110 -1.93 -14.72 9.79
N LYS A 111 -2.99 -15.28 10.39
CA LYS A 111 -4.33 -15.29 9.79
C LYS A 111 -4.91 -13.89 9.90
N HIS A 112 -5.05 -13.20 8.76
CA HIS A 112 -5.79 -11.95 8.71
C HIS A 112 -7.27 -12.28 8.52
N HIS A 113 -8.16 -11.70 9.34
CA HIS A 113 -9.60 -11.80 9.10
C HIS A 113 -9.89 -11.21 7.72
N HIS A 114 -10.26 -12.05 6.76
CA HIS A 114 -10.79 -11.59 5.49
C HIS A 114 -12.11 -10.86 5.78
N TYR A 115 -12.24 -9.64 5.26
CA TYR A 115 -13.58 -9.07 5.12
C TYR A 115 -14.27 -9.88 4.03
N GLU A 116 -15.34 -10.58 4.38
CA GLU A 116 -16.28 -11.15 3.42
C GLU A 116 -16.99 -10.00 2.70
N GLY A 117 -16.28 -9.39 1.75
CA GLY A 117 -16.89 -8.55 0.74
C GLY A 117 -17.33 -9.49 -0.37
N GLU A 118 -18.64 -9.74 -0.44
CA GLU A 118 -19.28 -10.37 -1.59
C GLU A 118 -18.68 -9.78 -2.88
N ILE A 119 -18.14 -10.66 -3.71
CA ILE A 119 -17.71 -10.33 -5.06
C ILE A 119 -18.99 -9.86 -5.78
N ALA A 120 -19.12 -8.56 -5.99
CA ALA A 120 -20.17 -7.96 -6.80
C ALA A 120 -19.98 -8.33 -8.28
#